data_AF-A0A9D5FIF4-F1
#
_entry.id   AF-A0A9D5FIF4-F1
#
_cell.length_a   1.000
_cell.length_b   1.000
_cell.length_c   1.000
_cell.angle_alpha   90.00
_cell.angle_beta   90.00
_cell.angle_gamma   90.00
#
_symmetry.space_group_name_H-M   'P 1'
#
loop_
_entity.id
_entity.type
_entity.pdbx_description
1 polymer ?
#
loop_
_entity_poly.entity_id
_entity_poly.type
_entity_poly.pdbx_seq_one_letter_code
_entity_poly.pdbx_strand_id
1 'polypeptide(L)'
;LGANSTIRCGVTIGKWAIVGAGSVVTRDVPDYGLVYGNPARLHGFVCPCGARLEKEIQQGDKVLTRCPECNQSISMPVTEWERIK
;
A
#
# COMPACT_ATOMS: atom_id res chain seq x y z
N LEU A 1 3.35 7.61 -8.02
CA LEU A 1 3.13 8.82 -7.19
C LEU A 1 2.00 9.62 -7.81
N GLY A 2 0.96 9.97 -7.06
CA GLY A 2 -0.20 10.68 -7.58
C GLY A 2 0.11 12.13 -7.93
N ALA A 3 -0.71 12.69 -8.83
CA ALA A 3 -0.57 14.09 -9.25
C ALA A 3 -0.65 15.05 -8.05
N ASN A 4 0.22 16.06 -8.01
CA ASN A 4 0.30 17.03 -6.91
C ASN A 4 0.49 16.38 -5.52
N SER A 5 1.15 15.22 -5.44
CA SER A 5 1.58 14.66 -4.16
C SER A 5 2.84 15.36 -3.67
N THR A 6 2.92 15.61 -2.37
CA THR A 6 4.08 16.20 -1.70
C THR A 6 4.73 15.16 -0.81
N ILE A 7 6.04 14.93 -0.99
CA ILE A 7 6.80 13.93 -0.24
C ILE A 7 7.80 14.66 0.65
N ARG A 8 7.71 14.46 1.96
CA ARG A 8 8.69 15.01 2.91
C ARG A 8 10.05 14.35 2.69
N CYS A 9 11.12 15.13 2.66
CA CYS A 9 12.48 14.60 2.56
C CYS A 9 12.78 13.61 3.70
N GLY A 10 13.46 12.51 3.37
CA GLY A 10 13.85 11.47 4.32
C GLY A 10 12.80 10.38 4.55
N VAL A 11 11.66 10.42 3.85
CA VAL A 11 10.72 9.29 3.84
C VAL A 11 11.06 8.30 2.74
N THR A 12 10.87 7.02 3.02
CA THR A 12 11.03 5.92 2.08
C THR A 12 9.69 5.53 1.49
N ILE A 13 9.64 5.40 0.17
CA ILE A 13 8.46 4.91 -0.55
C ILE A 13 8.75 3.49 -1.02
N GLY A 14 8.00 2.55 -0.48
CA GLY A 14 8.11 1.13 -0.82
C GLY A 14 7.85 0.83 -2.29
N LYS A 15 8.31 -0.34 -2.72
CA LYS A 15 8.15 -0.82 -4.08
C LYS A 15 6.67 -0.98 -4.42
N TRP A 16 6.27 -0.52 -5.60
CA TRP A 16 4.87 -0.58 -6.07
C TRP A 16 3.85 0.16 -5.18
N ALA A 17 4.30 1.01 -4.25
CA ALA A 17 3.39 1.83 -3.47
C ALA A 17 2.68 2.87 -4.35
N ILE A 18 1.41 3.12 -4.03
CA ILE A 18 0.58 4.13 -4.69
C ILE A 18 0.28 5.24 -3.70
N VAL A 19 0.74 6.44 -4.02
CA VAL A 19 0.39 7.68 -3.32
C VAL A 19 -0.75 8.35 -4.10
N GLY A 20 -1.86 8.65 -3.43
CA GLY A 20 -2.99 9.35 -4.03
C GLY A 20 -2.66 10.78 -4.47
N ALA A 21 -3.47 11.32 -5.38
CA ALA A 21 -3.32 12.71 -5.81
C ALA A 21 -3.53 13.68 -4.62
N GLY A 22 -2.82 14.82 -4.61
CA GLY A 22 -2.94 15.84 -3.57
C GLY A 22 -2.50 15.41 -2.17
N SER A 23 -1.83 14.26 -2.03
CA SER A 23 -1.49 13.68 -0.74
C SER A 23 -0.15 14.22 -0.21
N VAL A 24 -0.05 14.41 1.11
CA VAL A 24 1.17 14.89 1.77
C VAL A 24 1.78 13.77 2.61
N VAL A 25 2.82 13.13 2.06
CA VAL A 25 3.51 11.99 2.67
C VAL A 25 4.49 12.48 3.73
N THR A 26 4.20 12.15 4.99
CA THR A 26 4.97 12.59 6.17
C THR A 26 5.72 11.46 6.87
N ARG A 27 5.45 10.20 6.49
CA ARG A 27 5.99 8.96 7.05
C ARG A 27 6.30 7.97 5.93
N ASP A 28 7.11 6.98 6.22
CA ASP A 28 7.46 5.91 5.28
C ASP A 28 6.21 5.15 4.81
N VAL A 29 6.23 4.76 3.55
CA VAL A 29 5.16 4.01 2.89
C VAL A 29 5.65 2.57 2.66
N PRO A 30 4.94 1.55 3.14
CA PRO A 30 5.34 0.16 2.93
C PRO A 30 5.24 -0.23 1.45
N ASP A 31 5.87 -1.36 1.11
CA ASP A 31 5.74 -1.96 -0.22
C ASP A 31 4.27 -2.24 -0.52
N TYR A 32 3.86 -2.02 -1.77
CA TYR A 32 2.47 -2.15 -2.22
C TYR A 32 1.48 -1.26 -1.44
N GLY A 33 1.93 -0.33 -0.62
CA GLY A 33 1.07 0.51 0.22
C GLY A 33 0.25 1.49 -0.60
N LEU A 34 -1.06 1.55 -0.36
CA LEU A 34 -1.95 2.58 -0.87
C LEU A 34 -2.12 3.65 0.20
N VAL A 35 -1.53 4.82 -0.04
CA VAL A 35 -1.59 5.96 0.87
C VAL A 35 -2.27 7.15 0.21
N TYR A 36 -3.12 7.86 0.94
CA TYR A 36 -3.68 9.13 0.47
C TYR A 36 -4.09 10.04 1.63
N GLY A 37 -4.32 11.32 1.32
CA GLY A 37 -4.73 12.36 2.27
C GLY A 37 -3.62 13.34 2.68
N ASN A 38 -3.99 14.35 3.47
CA ASN A 38 -3.07 15.34 4.04
C ASN A 38 -3.34 15.48 5.56
N PRO A 39 -2.52 14.87 6.44
CA PRO A 39 -1.35 14.04 6.13
C PRO A 39 -1.73 12.66 5.59
N ALA A 40 -0.91 12.09 4.71
CA ALA A 40 -1.17 10.80 4.09
C ALA A 40 -1.26 9.67 5.14
N ARG A 41 -2.22 8.76 4.97
CA ARG A 41 -2.45 7.57 5.80
C ARG A 41 -2.52 6.34 4.93
N LEU A 42 -2.16 5.18 5.50
CA LEU A 42 -2.24 3.89 4.83
C LEU A 42 -3.67 3.38 4.85
N HIS A 43 -4.28 3.23 3.69
CA HIS A 43 -5.66 2.80 3.54
C HIS A 43 -5.79 1.37 3.00
N GLY A 44 -4.70 0.76 2.55
CA GLY A 44 -4.68 -0.62 2.10
C GLY A 44 -3.43 -0.94 1.30
N PHE A 45 -3.50 -2.03 0.55
CA PHE A 45 -2.44 -2.47 -0.36
C PHE A 45 -2.97 -2.61 -1.78
N VAL A 46 -2.07 -2.46 -2.74
CA VAL A 46 -2.34 -2.45 -4.18
C VAL A 46 -1.42 -3.41 -4.90
N CYS A 47 -1.92 -4.01 -5.97
CA CYS A 47 -1.14 -4.83 -6.87
C CYS A 47 -0.30 -3.93 -7.79
N PRO A 48 0.81 -4.39 -8.39
CA PRO A 48 1.52 -3.66 -9.45
C PRO A 48 0.64 -3.23 -10.62
N CYS A 49 -0.48 -3.90 -10.86
CA CYS A 49 -1.45 -3.52 -11.89
C CYS A 49 -2.31 -2.30 -11.51
N GLY A 50 -2.24 -1.82 -10.27
CA GLY A 50 -2.99 -0.66 -9.78
C GLY A 50 -4.32 -0.99 -9.08
N ALA A 51 -4.80 -2.24 -9.14
CA ALA A 51 -5.99 -2.65 -8.43
C ALA A 51 -5.73 -2.89 -6.93
N ARG A 52 -6.75 -2.68 -6.10
CA ARG A 52 -6.68 -2.93 -4.66
C ARG A 52 -6.58 -4.44 -4.39
N LEU A 53 -5.70 -4.82 -3.47
CA LEU A 53 -5.55 -6.20 -3.04
C LEU A 53 -6.65 -6.57 -2.04
N GLU A 54 -7.24 -7.74 -2.24
CA GLU A 54 -8.20 -8.34 -1.32
C GLU A 54 -7.53 -9.44 -0.51
N LYS A 55 -7.93 -9.59 0.76
CA LYS A 55 -7.44 -10.66 1.61
C LYS A 55 -8.17 -11.96 1.25
N GLU A 56 -7.43 -12.96 0.79
CA GLU A 56 -7.99 -14.30 0.57
C GLU A 56 -7.82 -15.18 1.81
N ILE A 57 -6.58 -15.34 2.31
CA ILE A 57 -6.28 -16.30 3.38
C ILE A 57 -5.24 -15.71 4.35
N GLN A 58 -5.49 -15.81 5.66
CA GLN A 58 -4.50 -15.60 6.70
C GLN A 58 -4.05 -16.98 7.20
N GLN A 59 -2.84 -17.41 6.84
CA GLN A 59 -2.21 -18.62 7.37
C GLN A 59 -1.02 -18.19 8.25
N GLY A 60 -1.24 -18.15 9.56
CA GLY A 60 -0.22 -17.76 10.54
C GLY A 60 0.28 -16.33 10.31
N ASP A 61 1.59 -16.17 10.11
CA ASP A 61 2.29 -14.88 9.96
C ASP A 61 2.22 -14.24 8.56
N LYS A 62 1.54 -14.86 7.59
CA LYS A 62 1.45 -14.38 6.20
C LYS A 62 0.01 -14.22 5.73
N VAL A 63 -0.27 -13.08 5.12
CA VAL A 63 -1.50 -12.77 4.39
C VAL A 63 -1.27 -13.07 2.92
N LEU A 64 -2.04 -14.02 2.39
CA LEU A 64 -2.18 -14.21 0.96
C LEU A 64 -3.24 -13.24 0.47
N THR A 65 -2.79 -12.32 -0.38
CA THR A 65 -3.64 -11.35 -1.04
C THR A 65 -3.72 -11.69 -2.52
N ARG A 66 -4.90 -11.51 -3.10
CA ARG A 66 -5.10 -11.69 -4.54
C ARG A 66 -5.64 -10.42 -5.15
N CYS A 67 -5.15 -10.15 -6.34
CA CYS A 67 -5.67 -9.10 -7.18
C CYS A 67 -6.83 -9.62 -8.05
N PRO A 68 -8.00 -8.96 -8.05
CA PRO A 68 -9.14 -9.36 -8.88
C PRO A 68 -8.91 -9.16 -10.39
N GLU A 69 -8.07 -8.19 -10.78
CA GLU A 69 -7.86 -7.88 -12.21
C GLU A 69 -6.78 -8.72 -12.90
N CYS A 70 -5.57 -8.78 -12.34
CA CYS A 70 -4.45 -9.50 -12.96
C CYS A 70 -4.23 -10.91 -12.40
N ASN A 71 -5.07 -11.34 -11.46
CA ASN A 71 -5.02 -12.66 -10.83
C ASN A 71 -3.68 -12.99 -10.12
N GLN A 72 -2.86 -11.98 -9.85
CA GLN A 72 -1.57 -12.12 -9.18
C GLN A 72 -1.77 -12.31 -7.67
N SER A 73 -1.05 -13.28 -7.11
CA SER A 73 -1.00 -13.52 -5.66
C SER A 73 0.24 -12.88 -5.05
N ILE A 74 0.05 -12.16 -3.95
CA ILE A 74 1.13 -11.51 -3.21
C ILE A 74 1.05 -12.00 -1.77
N SER A 75 2.15 -12.57 -1.28
CA SER A 75 2.31 -12.93 0.12
C SER A 75 2.95 -11.76 0.87
N MET A 76 2.28 -11.25 1.90
CA MET A 76 2.78 -10.18 2.76
C MET A 76 2.74 -10.64 4.22
N PRO A 77 3.65 -10.21 5.10
CA PRO A 77 3.56 -10.53 6.52
C PRO A 77 2.37 -9.79 7.17
N VAL A 78 1.72 -10.42 8.15
CA VAL A 78 0.51 -9.87 8.82
C VAL A 78 0.78 -8.52 9.50
N THR A 79 2.00 -8.32 9.99
CA THR A 79 2.45 -7.06 10.61
C THR A 79 2.37 -5.85 9.68
N GLU A 80 2.51 -6.03 8.37
CA GLU A 80 2.28 -4.94 7.42
C GLU A 80 0.79 -4.69 7.21
N TRP A 81 -0.03 -5.75 7.19
CA TRP A 81 -1.47 -5.61 7.06
C TRP A 81 -2.13 -4.89 8.24
N GLU A 82 -1.61 -5.07 9.46
CA GLU A 82 -2.10 -4.39 10.67
C GLU A 82 -1.72 -2.90 10.74
N ARG A 83 -0.84 -2.41 9.85
CA ARG A 83 -0.54 -0.98 9.75
C ARG A 83 -1.68 -0.17 9.12
N ILE A 84 -2.69 -0.82 8.55
CA ILE A 84 -3.92 -0.17 8.07
C ILE A 84 -4.67 0.30 9.32
N LYS A 85 -4.53 1.59 9.66
CA LYS A 85 -5.16 2.23 10.81
C LYS A 85 -6.11 3.31 10.35
#